data_AF-A0A538E6M1-F1
#
_entry.id   AF-A0A538E6M1-F1
#
_cell.length_a   1.000
_cell.length_b   1.000
_cell.length_c   1.000
_cell.angle_alpha   90.00
_cell.angle_beta   90.00
_cell.angle_gamma   90.00
#
_symmetry.space_group_name_H-M   'P 1'
#
loop_
_entity.id
_entity.type
_entity.pdbx_description
1 polymer ?
#
loop_
_entity_poly.entity_id
_entity_poly.type
_entity_poly.pdbx_seq_one_letter_code
_entity_poly.pdbx_strand_id
1 'polypeptide(L)'
;MVRERRWQLTRIQLGVVVCVVVATALALVYLPIAIGRFQDAAAANSALSFDDREFAGGNGVVVDKAALYEARSLIPARESYRVVTGSKLVGGTALTLPFIESFARYFLMPRRPEQDARWIICYGCDVRALGGHLDVLWHDANGIRACSASALRCSGDRADGLHGANSSGSRVSPIS
;
A
#
# COMPACT_ATOMS: atom_id res chain seq x y z
N MET A 1 36.97 -17.32 -67.15
CA MET A 1 36.54 -15.91 -67.32
C MET A 1 35.49 -15.60 -66.27
N VAL A 2 35.87 -14.95 -65.16
CA VAL A 2 34.94 -14.49 -64.12
C VAL A 2 34.50 -13.08 -64.51
N ARG A 3 33.22 -12.93 -64.86
CA ARG A 3 32.62 -11.66 -65.25
C ARG A 3 32.38 -10.84 -63.98
N GLU A 4 33.26 -9.88 -63.71
CA GLU A 4 33.08 -8.88 -62.65
C GLU A 4 31.81 -8.07 -62.93
N ARG A 5 30.75 -8.40 -62.19
CA ARG A 5 29.48 -7.67 -62.23
C ARG A 5 29.68 -6.39 -61.41
N ARG A 6 30.13 -5.30 -62.06
CA ARG A 6 30.22 -3.97 -61.43
C ARG A 6 28.81 -3.51 -61.06
N TRP A 7 28.47 -3.64 -59.77
CA TRP A 7 27.22 -3.17 -59.21
C TRP A 7 27.22 -1.64 -59.21
N GLN A 8 26.57 -1.03 -60.21
CA GLN A 8 26.31 0.41 -60.22
C GLN A 8 25.14 0.67 -59.28
N LEU A 9 25.44 1.05 -58.03
CA LEU A 9 24.42 1.42 -57.06
C LEU A 9 23.79 2.76 -57.47
N THR A 10 22.47 2.82 -57.53
CA THR A 10 21.77 4.09 -57.71
C THR A 10 21.92 4.97 -56.46
N ARG A 11 21.75 6.29 -56.59
CA ARG A 11 21.88 7.23 -55.45
C ARG A 11 21.01 6.84 -54.24
N ILE A 12 19.83 6.28 -54.50
CA ILE A 12 18.92 5.77 -53.47
C ILE A 12 19.52 4.54 -52.76
N GLN A 13 20.06 3.59 -53.51
CA GLN A 13 20.70 2.40 -52.93
C GLN A 13 21.92 2.77 -52.08
N LEU A 14 22.69 3.78 -52.50
CA LEU A 14 23.82 4.30 -51.74
C LEU A 14 23.37 4.93 -50.41
N GLY A 15 22.27 5.70 -50.43
CA GLY A 15 21.66 6.24 -49.21
C GLY A 15 21.16 5.14 -48.26
N VAL A 16 20.51 4.11 -48.78
CA VAL A 16 20.06 2.96 -47.96
C VAL A 16 21.23 2.23 -47.33
N VAL A 17 22.30 1.96 -48.09
CA VAL A 17 23.51 1.31 -47.58
C VAL A 17 24.13 2.13 -46.45
N VAL A 18 24.25 3.45 -46.60
CA VAL A 18 24.76 4.32 -45.53
C VAL A 18 23.88 4.26 -44.29
N CYS A 19 22.55 4.34 -44.43
CA CYS A 19 21.62 4.21 -43.30
C CYS A 19 21.76 2.87 -42.58
N VAL A 20 21.86 1.77 -43.32
CA VAL A 20 22.06 0.44 -42.73
C VAL A 20 23.40 0.36 -42.00
N VAL A 21 24.49 0.82 -42.61
CA VAL A 21 25.81 0.82 -41.97
C VAL A 21 25.82 1.64 -40.69
N VAL A 22 25.22 2.84 -40.70
CA VAL A 22 25.12 3.68 -39.49
C VAL A 22 24.26 3.02 -38.43
N ALA A 23 23.09 2.48 -38.78
CA ALA A 23 22.22 1.79 -37.84
C ALA A 23 22.89 0.56 -37.23
N THR A 24 23.60 -0.23 -38.02
CA THR A 24 24.37 -1.39 -37.54
C THR A 24 25.53 -0.96 -36.64
N ALA A 25 26.26 0.10 -36.99
CA ALA A 25 27.33 0.63 -36.15
C ALA A 25 26.81 1.11 -34.79
N LEU A 26 25.68 1.83 -34.78
CA LEU A 26 25.01 2.25 -33.55
C LEU A 26 24.52 1.05 -32.74
N ALA A 27 23.91 0.05 -33.38
CA ALA A 27 23.48 -1.16 -32.71
C ALA A 27 24.65 -1.89 -32.04
N LEU A 28 25.80 -2.04 -32.73
CA LEU A 28 26.98 -2.70 -32.17
C LEU A 28 27.54 -2.01 -30.93
N VAL A 29 27.38 -0.68 -30.83
CA VAL A 29 27.83 0.10 -29.66
C VAL A 29 26.79 0.12 -28.54
N TYR A 30 25.53 0.43 -28.86
CA TYR A 30 24.50 0.70 -27.86
C TYR A 30 23.78 -0.56 -27.37
N LEU A 31 23.71 -1.62 -28.18
CA LEU A 31 23.09 -2.88 -27.77
C LEU A 31 23.79 -3.52 -26.56
N PRO A 32 25.14 -3.70 -26.52
CA PRO A 32 25.78 -4.28 -25.35
C PRO A 32 25.65 -3.39 -24.11
N ILE A 33 25.67 -2.07 -24.26
CA ILE A 33 25.43 -1.13 -23.15
C ILE A 33 24.01 -1.31 -22.60
N ALA A 34 23.01 -1.41 -23.49
CA ALA A 34 21.62 -1.63 -23.09
C ALA A 34 21.44 -2.99 -22.40
N ILE A 35 22.04 -4.06 -22.93
CA ILE A 35 22.03 -5.38 -22.30
C ILE A 35 22.69 -5.35 -20.92
N GLY A 36 23.83 -4.68 -20.78
CA GLY A 36 24.50 -4.49 -19.49
C GLY A 36 23.60 -3.81 -18.47
N ARG A 37 22.92 -2.71 -18.85
CA ARG A 37 21.95 -2.04 -17.97
C ARG A 37 20.78 -2.93 -17.56
N PHE A 38 20.28 -3.78 -18.45
CA PHE A 38 19.25 -4.75 -18.10
C PHE A 38 19.76 -5.82 -17.14
N GLN A 39 21.00 -6.28 -17.31
CA GLN A 39 21.64 -7.22 -16.38
C GLN A 39 21.86 -6.59 -15.01
N ASP A 40 22.35 -5.36 -14.95
CA ASP A 40 22.55 -4.63 -13.70
C ASP A 40 21.21 -4.42 -12.97
N ALA A 41 20.17 -4.02 -13.69
CA ALA A 41 18.83 -3.88 -13.14
C ALA A 41 18.24 -5.22 -12.69
N ALA A 42 18.46 -6.30 -13.45
CA ALA A 42 18.02 -7.64 -13.08
C ALA A 42 18.77 -8.15 -11.84
N ALA A 43 20.08 -7.92 -11.75
CA ALA A 43 20.90 -8.27 -10.61
C ALA A 43 20.44 -7.51 -9.35
N ALA A 44 20.25 -6.19 -9.47
CA ALA A 44 19.72 -5.35 -8.39
C ALA A 44 18.34 -5.83 -7.92
N ASN A 45 17.41 -6.12 -8.83
CA ASN A 45 16.09 -6.65 -8.48
C ASN A 45 16.15 -8.06 -7.87
N SER A 46 17.05 -8.91 -8.35
CA SER A 46 17.24 -10.25 -7.82
C SER A 46 17.79 -10.23 -6.38
N ALA A 47 18.59 -9.22 -6.04
CA ALA A 47 19.15 -9.01 -4.72
C ALA A 47 18.14 -8.42 -3.71
N LEU A 48 16.97 -7.94 -4.15
CA LEU A 48 15.93 -7.44 -3.26
C LEU A 48 15.36 -8.55 -2.39
N SER A 49 15.26 -8.27 -1.09
CA SER A 49 14.58 -9.13 -0.12
C SER A 49 13.08 -9.25 -0.44
N PHE A 50 12.42 -10.26 0.13
CA PHE A 50 10.96 -10.41 -0.05
C PHE A 50 10.20 -9.15 0.40
N ASP A 51 10.59 -8.57 1.54
CA ASP A 51 10.01 -7.33 2.07
C ASP A 51 10.21 -6.14 1.13
N ASP A 52 11.33 -6.06 0.43
CA ASP A 52 11.57 -5.00 -0.55
C ASP A 52 10.72 -5.16 -1.81
N ARG A 53 10.41 -6.40 -2.20
CA ARG A 53 9.52 -6.68 -3.33
C ARG A 53 8.06 -6.43 -3.00
N GLU A 54 7.62 -6.80 -1.80
CA GLU A 54 6.24 -6.58 -1.34
C GLU A 54 5.95 -5.07 -1.17
N PHE A 55 6.93 -4.29 -0.71
CA PHE A 55 6.80 -2.84 -0.52
C PHE A 55 7.35 -1.98 -1.65
N ALA A 56 7.81 -2.56 -2.77
CA ALA A 56 8.46 -1.82 -3.86
C ALA A 56 7.62 -0.61 -4.33
N GLY A 57 6.29 -0.75 -4.42
CA GLY A 57 5.36 0.34 -4.76
C GLY A 57 5.13 1.37 -3.64
N GLY A 58 5.43 1.04 -2.39
CA GLY A 58 5.29 1.88 -1.20
C GLY A 58 6.57 2.62 -0.80
N ASN A 59 7.73 2.19 -1.30
CA ASN A 59 9.02 2.85 -1.02
C ASN A 59 9.03 4.32 -1.46
N GLY A 60 8.26 4.69 -2.49
CA GLY A 60 8.11 6.09 -2.93
C GLY A 60 7.31 6.98 -1.95
N VAL A 61 6.58 6.36 -1.02
CA VAL A 61 5.73 7.04 -0.03
C VAL A 61 6.35 6.97 1.39
N VAL A 62 7.53 6.32 1.53
CA VAL A 62 8.22 6.09 2.82
C VAL A 62 7.26 5.50 3.84
N VAL A 63 6.75 4.32 3.52
CA VAL A 63 5.80 3.58 4.35
C VAL A 63 6.57 2.80 5.42
N ASP A 64 6.12 2.89 6.67
CA ASP A 64 6.64 2.04 7.74
C ASP A 64 6.16 0.60 7.52
N LYS A 65 7.11 -0.26 7.13
CA LYS A 65 6.82 -1.67 6.81
C LYS A 65 6.33 -2.43 8.04
N ALA A 66 6.94 -2.17 9.19
CA ALA A 66 6.60 -2.86 10.44
C ALA A 66 5.16 -2.53 10.86
N ALA A 67 4.77 -1.25 10.75
CA ALA A 67 3.42 -0.82 11.06
C ALA A 67 2.35 -1.52 10.21
N LEU A 68 2.58 -1.68 8.91
CA LEU A 68 1.61 -2.33 8.03
C LEU A 68 1.58 -3.85 8.17
N TYR A 69 2.73 -4.50 8.40
CA TYR A 69 2.74 -5.93 8.73
C TYR A 69 2.00 -6.20 10.03
N GLU A 70 2.19 -5.35 11.04
CA GLU A 70 1.49 -5.52 12.31
C GLU A 70 0.00 -5.19 12.20
N ALA A 71 -0.38 -4.15 11.45
CA ALA A 71 -1.78 -3.92 11.14
C ALA A 71 -2.42 -5.13 10.43
N ARG A 72 -1.67 -5.81 9.54
CA ARG A 72 -2.13 -7.02 8.84
C ARG A 72 -2.24 -8.24 9.77
N SER A 73 -1.39 -8.35 10.78
CA SER A 73 -1.43 -9.42 11.78
C SER A 73 -2.58 -9.21 12.78
N LEU A 74 -2.81 -7.97 13.20
CA LEU A 74 -3.82 -7.60 14.20
C LEU A 74 -5.24 -7.55 13.65
N ILE A 75 -5.43 -6.93 12.48
CA ILE A 75 -6.78 -6.71 11.91
C ILE A 75 -7.25 -8.02 11.26
N PRO A 76 -8.42 -8.58 11.61
CA PRO A 76 -8.96 -9.76 10.94
C PRO A 76 -9.22 -9.51 9.44
N ALA A 77 -9.09 -10.54 8.59
CA ALA A 77 -9.18 -10.38 7.14
C ALA A 77 -10.54 -9.87 6.62
N ARG A 78 -11.63 -10.06 7.39
CA ARG A 78 -12.99 -9.61 7.03
C ARG A 78 -13.41 -8.29 7.69
N GLU A 79 -12.57 -7.75 8.56
CA GLU A 79 -12.85 -6.49 9.25
C GLU A 79 -12.45 -5.30 8.38
N SER A 80 -13.13 -4.18 8.60
CA SER A 80 -12.77 -2.90 8.01
C SER A 80 -11.78 -2.15 8.92
N TYR A 81 -11.10 -1.18 8.34
CA TYR A 81 -10.16 -0.33 9.07
C TYR A 81 -10.24 1.10 8.56
N ARG A 82 -9.69 2.04 9.33
CA ARG A 82 -9.50 3.43 8.88
C ARG A 82 -8.06 3.85 9.09
N VAL A 83 -7.56 4.67 8.19
CA VAL A 83 -6.26 5.31 8.34
C VAL A 83 -6.49 6.75 8.77
N VAL A 84 -5.81 7.16 9.84
CA VAL A 84 -5.90 8.52 10.35
C VAL A 84 -4.51 9.10 10.38
N THR A 85 -4.31 10.19 9.64
CA THR A 85 -3.02 10.89 9.54
C THR A 85 -2.99 12.11 10.45
N GLY A 86 -1.82 12.48 10.96
CA GLY A 86 -1.63 13.73 11.69
C GLY A 86 -0.20 14.25 11.64
N SER A 87 0.00 15.40 12.29
CA SER A 87 1.26 16.16 12.25
C SER A 87 2.38 15.59 13.13
N LYS A 88 2.11 14.56 13.93
CA LYS A 88 3.10 13.97 14.86
C LYS A 88 3.93 12.84 14.22
N LEU A 89 3.83 12.65 12.91
CA LEU A 89 4.60 11.63 12.20
C LEU A 89 6.07 12.07 12.07
N VAL A 90 6.98 11.25 12.57
CA VAL A 90 8.42 11.48 12.45
C VAL A 90 8.94 10.75 11.22
N GLY A 91 9.80 11.40 10.42
CA GLY A 91 10.40 10.79 9.23
C GLY A 91 9.48 10.65 8.01
N GLY A 92 8.27 11.20 8.07
CA GLY A 92 7.36 11.26 6.92
C GLY A 92 7.85 12.21 5.83
N THR A 93 7.54 11.88 4.58
CA THR A 93 7.75 12.77 3.42
C THR A 93 6.47 13.54 3.09
N ALA A 94 6.58 14.53 2.20
CA ALA A 94 5.42 15.22 1.64
C ALA A 94 4.41 14.28 0.93
N LEU A 95 4.84 13.07 0.56
CA LEU A 95 4.01 12.06 -0.08
C LEU A 95 3.39 11.08 0.93
N THR A 96 3.96 10.93 2.13
CA THR A 96 3.54 9.90 3.07
C THR A 96 2.08 10.07 3.50
N LEU A 97 1.73 11.21 4.07
CA LEU A 97 0.36 11.46 4.57
C LEU A 97 -0.72 11.40 3.48
N PRO A 98 -0.57 12.00 2.28
CA PRO A 98 -1.63 11.97 1.27
C PRO A 98 -1.83 10.59 0.63
N PHE A 99 -0.80 9.75 0.57
CA PHE A 99 -0.86 8.47 -0.16
C PHE A 99 -0.92 7.22 0.73
N ILE A 100 -0.68 7.35 2.05
CA ILE A 100 -0.63 6.19 2.94
C ILE A 100 -1.94 5.41 2.98
N GLU A 101 -3.09 6.08 2.92
CA GLU A 101 -4.38 5.39 2.91
C GLU A 101 -4.56 4.52 1.65
N SER A 102 -4.17 5.05 0.50
CA SER A 102 -4.22 4.32 -0.78
C SER A 102 -3.28 3.12 -0.77
N PHE A 103 -2.07 3.29 -0.24
CA PHE A 103 -1.12 2.20 -0.12
C PHE A 103 -1.59 1.13 0.88
N ALA A 104 -2.09 1.55 2.06
CA ALA A 104 -2.65 0.65 3.06
C ALA A 104 -3.81 -0.17 2.50
N ARG A 105 -4.67 0.43 1.65
CA ARG A 105 -5.76 -0.29 0.95
C ARG A 105 -5.27 -1.39 0.04
N TYR A 106 -4.21 -1.14 -0.70
CA TYR A 106 -3.59 -2.15 -1.54
C TYR A 106 -2.97 -3.27 -0.68
N PHE A 107 -2.17 -2.90 0.33
CA PHE A 107 -1.41 -3.85 1.13
C PHE A 107 -2.26 -4.72 2.06
N LEU A 108 -3.34 -4.17 2.63
CA LEU A 108 -4.16 -4.83 3.64
C LEU A 108 -5.30 -5.67 3.06
N MET A 109 -5.43 -5.75 1.73
CA MET A 109 -6.43 -6.60 1.09
C MET A 109 -6.42 -8.02 1.70
N PRO A 110 -7.60 -8.62 1.95
CA PRO A 110 -8.93 -8.22 1.48
C PRO A 110 -9.68 -7.21 2.39
N ARG A 111 -9.04 -6.70 3.45
CA ARG A 111 -9.65 -5.72 4.38
C ARG A 111 -10.01 -4.44 3.62
N ARG A 112 -11.15 -3.83 3.95
CA ARG A 112 -11.64 -2.63 3.25
C ARG A 112 -11.55 -1.40 4.15
N PRO A 113 -11.13 -0.24 3.62
CA PRO A 113 -11.18 1.00 4.37
C PRO A 113 -12.64 1.45 4.56
N GLU A 114 -12.97 1.93 5.75
CA GLU A 114 -14.28 2.46 6.14
C GLU A 114 -14.11 3.56 7.20
N GLN A 115 -14.81 4.69 7.07
CA GLN A 115 -14.56 5.88 7.90
C GLN A 115 -14.81 5.67 9.40
N ASP A 116 -15.76 4.79 9.73
CA ASP A 116 -16.18 4.50 11.11
C ASP A 116 -15.69 3.14 11.60
N ALA A 117 -14.68 2.57 10.92
CA ALA A 117 -14.12 1.29 11.30
C ALA A 117 -13.55 1.30 12.73
N ARG A 118 -13.79 0.18 13.44
CA ARG A 118 -13.26 -0.08 14.77
C ARG A 118 -11.73 -0.11 14.79
N TRP A 119 -11.11 -0.61 13.73
CA TRP A 119 -9.67 -0.73 13.61
C TRP A 119 -9.08 0.56 13.03
N ILE A 120 -8.11 1.12 13.72
CA ILE A 120 -7.53 2.42 13.39
C ILE A 120 -6.03 2.26 13.20
N ILE A 121 -5.54 2.69 12.05
CA ILE A 121 -4.12 2.81 11.76
C ILE A 121 -3.77 4.30 11.82
N CYS A 122 -3.18 4.71 12.93
CA CYS A 122 -2.85 6.10 13.22
C CYS A 122 -1.43 6.40 12.73
N TYR A 123 -1.28 7.24 11.72
CA TYR A 123 0.00 7.75 11.22
C TYR A 123 0.25 9.15 11.76
N GLY A 124 0.93 9.28 12.90
CA GLY A 124 1.20 10.59 13.51
C GLY A 124 -0.04 11.33 14.00
N CYS A 125 -1.16 10.63 14.18
CA CYS A 125 -2.42 11.22 14.62
C CYS A 125 -2.48 11.40 16.15
N ASP A 126 -3.42 12.22 16.62
CA ASP A 126 -3.72 12.29 18.05
C ASP A 126 -4.79 11.28 18.45
N VAL A 127 -4.36 10.16 19.04
CA VAL A 127 -5.27 9.11 19.52
C VAL A 127 -6.26 9.60 20.58
N ARG A 128 -5.94 10.66 21.32
CA ARG A 128 -6.87 11.23 22.32
C ARG A 128 -8.00 12.00 21.65
N ALA A 129 -7.75 12.57 20.47
CA ALA A 129 -8.75 13.28 19.68
C ALA A 129 -9.68 12.34 18.90
N LEU A 130 -9.31 11.06 18.77
CA LEU A 130 -10.11 10.05 18.06
C LEU A 130 -11.36 9.59 18.83
N GLY A 131 -11.45 9.90 20.12
CA GLY A 131 -12.61 9.60 20.97
C GLY A 131 -12.75 8.12 21.34
N GLY A 132 -13.54 7.86 22.39
CA GLY A 132 -13.82 6.51 22.89
C GLY A 132 -12.67 5.87 23.68
N HIS A 133 -12.93 4.67 24.20
CA HIS A 133 -11.88 3.81 24.76
C HIS A 133 -11.18 3.10 23.60
N LEU A 134 -9.94 3.50 23.34
CA LEU A 134 -9.07 2.90 22.32
C LEU A 134 -8.00 2.05 22.99
N ASP A 135 -7.92 0.78 22.61
CA ASP A 135 -6.81 -0.08 22.96
C ASP A 135 -5.70 0.11 21.93
N VAL A 136 -4.55 0.62 22.39
CA VAL A 136 -3.34 0.67 21.57
C VAL A 136 -2.72 -0.72 21.60
N LEU A 137 -2.81 -1.42 20.48
CA LEU A 137 -2.32 -2.80 20.36
C LEU A 137 -0.85 -2.82 19.94
N TRP A 138 -0.42 -1.81 19.19
CA TRP A 138 0.96 -1.65 18.76
C TRP A 138 1.32 -0.19 18.53
N HIS A 139 2.59 0.16 18.72
CA HIS A 139 3.14 1.46 18.39
C HIS A 139 4.64 1.39 18.08
N ASP A 140 5.15 2.41 17.39
CA ASP A 140 6.57 2.60 17.16
C ASP A 140 7.09 3.96 17.67
N ALA A 141 8.38 4.22 17.40
CA ALA A 141 9.04 5.48 17.70
C ALA A 141 8.74 6.60 16.68
N ASN A 142 8.19 6.27 15.51
CA ASN A 142 7.85 7.22 14.44
C ASN A 142 6.50 7.90 14.67
N GLY A 143 5.75 7.47 15.68
CA GLY A 143 4.42 7.99 15.99
C GLY A 143 3.30 7.27 15.24
N ILE A 144 3.57 6.06 14.73
CA ILE A 144 2.56 5.20 14.10
C ILE A 144 2.02 4.24 15.15
N ARG A 145 0.70 4.00 15.11
CA ARG A 145 0.00 3.14 16.07
C ARG A 145 -1.09 2.34 15.39
N ALA A 146 -1.26 1.09 15.81
CA ALA A 146 -2.42 0.28 15.49
C ALA A 146 -3.31 0.20 16.74
N CYS A 147 -4.56 0.63 16.58
CA CYS A 147 -5.54 0.67 17.65
C CYS A 147 -6.80 -0.11 17.28
N SER A 148 -7.48 -0.62 18.30
CA SER A 148 -8.84 -1.11 18.19
C SER A 148 -9.72 -0.31 19.15
N ALA A 149 -10.86 0.18 18.68
CA ALA A 149 -11.86 0.70 19.61
C ALA A 149 -12.42 -0.46 20.44
N SER A 150 -12.37 -0.37 21.77
CA SER A 150 -12.88 -1.43 22.65
C SER A 150 -14.40 -1.41 22.63
N ALA A 151 -15.03 -2.49 22.19
CA ALA A 151 -16.48 -2.64 22.15
C ALA A 151 -17.10 -2.94 23.54
N LEU A 152 -16.68 -2.25 24.60
CA LEU A 152 -17.50 -2.10 25.81
C LEU A 152 -18.57 -1.03 25.48
N ARG A 153 -19.71 -1.25 24.80
CA ARG A 153 -20.59 -2.41 24.57
C ARG A 153 -21.17 -2.30 23.14
N CYS A 154 -21.26 -3.40 22.41
CA CYS A 154 -22.41 -3.66 21.52
C CYS A 154 -23.15 -4.88 22.08
N SER A 155 -23.84 -4.67 23.20
CA SER A 155 -24.80 -5.61 23.76
C SER A 155 -26.15 -4.90 23.77
N GLY A 156 -27.01 -5.28 22.83
CA GLY A 156 -28.44 -4.96 22.85
C GLY A 156 -28.82 -3.76 22.00
N ASP A 157 -28.88 -3.95 20.68
CA ASP A 157 -30.00 -3.42 19.87
C ASP A 157 -30.08 -4.21 18.57
N ARG A 158 -30.48 -5.48 18.74
CA ARG A 158 -31.19 -6.19 17.68
C ARG A 158 -32.62 -5.67 17.76
N ALA A 159 -32.94 -4.66 16.95
CA ALA A 159 -34.30 -4.22 16.71
C ALA A 159 -35.04 -5.31 15.92
N ASP A 160 -35.45 -6.37 16.61
CA ASP A 160 -36.56 -7.20 16.18
C ASP A 160 -37.84 -6.46 16.59
N GLY A 161 -38.50 -5.88 15.61
CA GLY A 161 -39.88 -5.45 15.79
C GLY A 161 -40.78 -6.68 15.95
N LEU A 162 -41.65 -6.65 16.97
CA LEU A 162 -43.11 -6.89 16.90
C LEU A 162 -43.65 -7.41 18.24
N HIS A 163 -44.77 -6.78 18.65
CA HIS A 163 -45.66 -7.10 19.78
C HIS A 163 -45.13 -6.68 21.17
N GLY A 164 -45.78 -5.83 21.97
CA GLY A 164 -47.19 -5.50 22.07
C GLY A 164 -47.70 -5.92 23.47
N ALA A 165 -48.37 -4.99 24.17
CA ALA A 165 -49.05 -5.09 25.47
C ALA A 165 -48.15 -4.98 26.71
N ASN A 166 -48.17 -3.91 27.51
CA ASN A 166 -49.23 -3.25 28.30
C ASN A 166 -49.43 -3.88 29.70
N SER A 167 -49.56 -2.98 30.67
CA SER A 167 -50.20 -3.08 32.00
C SER A 167 -49.36 -3.42 33.26
N SER A 168 -49.31 -2.39 34.12
CA SER A 168 -49.62 -2.38 35.57
C SER A 168 -48.73 -3.12 36.58
N GLY A 169 -47.98 -2.30 37.34
CA GLY A 169 -48.13 -2.14 38.80
C GLY A 169 -47.93 -3.35 39.72
N SER A 170 -46.90 -3.30 40.58
CA SER A 170 -47.07 -3.35 42.04
C SER A 170 -45.74 -3.13 42.77
N ARG A 171 -45.79 -2.34 43.85
CA ARG A 171 -44.78 -2.22 44.91
C ARG A 171 -44.70 -3.52 45.70
N VAL A 172 -43.50 -3.94 46.15
CA VAL A 172 -43.22 -4.44 47.52
C VAL A 172 -41.74 -4.24 47.86
N SER A 173 -41.50 -3.77 49.09
CA SER A 173 -40.24 -3.46 49.80
C SER A 173 -39.29 -4.65 50.10
N PRO A 174 -38.06 -4.41 50.58
CA PRO A 174 -37.05 -5.44 50.85
C PRO A 174 -37.01 -5.91 52.31
N ILE A 175 -36.75 -7.19 52.55
CA ILE A 175 -36.18 -7.79 53.78
C ILE A 175 -35.48 -9.10 53.33
N SER A 176 -34.19 -9.32 53.55
CA SER A 176 -33.59 -9.85 54.78
C SER A 176 -32.07 -9.74 54.72
#